data_AF-A0A661T6S3-F1
#
_entry.id   AF-A0A661T6S3-F1
#
_cell.length_a   1.000
_cell.length_b   1.000
_cell.length_c   1.000
_cell.angle_alpha   90.00
_cell.angle_beta   90.00
_cell.angle_gamma   90.00
#
_symmetry.space_group_name_H-M   'P 1'
#
loop_
_entity.id
_entity.type
_entity.pdbx_description
1 polymer ?
#
loop_
_entity_poly.entity_id
_entity_poly.type
_entity_poly.pdbx_seq_one_letter_code
_entity_poly.pdbx_strand_id
1 'polypeptide(L)'
;MIFSRSQILVQIEATLTVLTCLFGPWVPIAHTSGPDRARVTALYREAGDLFRKANRLSGTDPDQAAALYRKCALRYERFLRQGGIRNGKLYYNLGNVYFRLKDIG
;
A
#
# COMPACT_ATOMS: atom_id res chain seq x y z
N MET A 1 -23.26 -58.30 -3.89
CA MET A 1 -23.11 -57.22 -4.89
C MET A 1 -21.63 -56.99 -5.12
N ILE A 2 -21.08 -57.54 -6.21
CA ILE A 2 -19.66 -57.49 -6.54
C ILE A 2 -19.47 -56.35 -7.54
N PHE A 3 -18.83 -55.27 -7.12
CA PHE A 3 -18.52 -54.15 -8.01
C PHE A 3 -17.44 -54.56 -9.03
N SER A 4 -17.68 -54.25 -10.31
CA SER A 4 -16.76 -54.54 -11.41
C SER A 4 -15.45 -53.75 -11.27
N ARG A 5 -14.32 -54.33 -11.67
CA ARG A 5 -12.97 -53.71 -11.66
C ARG A 5 -12.94 -52.32 -12.32
N SER A 6 -13.81 -52.05 -13.28
CA SER A 6 -13.95 -50.75 -13.94
C SER A 6 -14.57 -49.66 -13.06
N GLN A 7 -15.40 -50.00 -12.07
CA GLN A 7 -16.00 -49.04 -11.13
C GLN A 7 -14.99 -48.59 -10.06
N ILE A 8 -14.04 -49.45 -9.69
CA ILE A 8 -12.99 -49.16 -8.69
C ILE A 8 -11.94 -48.20 -9.28
N LEU A 9 -11.58 -48.35 -10.56
CA LEU A 9 -10.64 -47.44 -11.23
C LEU A 9 -11.16 -46.00 -11.35
N VAL A 10 -12.46 -45.82 -11.62
CA VAL A 10 -13.08 -44.50 -11.75
C VAL A 10 -13.16 -43.76 -10.40
N GLN A 11 -13.33 -44.48 -9.29
CA GLN A 11 -13.31 -43.88 -7.94
C GLN A 11 -11.91 -43.41 -7.48
N ILE A 12 -10.85 -44.07 -7.96
CA ILE A 12 -9.46 -43.72 -7.61
C ILE A 12 -9.00 -42.45 -8.35
N GLU A 13 -9.41 -42.27 -9.62
CA GLU A 13 -9.08 -41.06 -10.39
C GLU A 13 -9.84 -39.82 -9.88
N ALA A 14 -11.10 -39.99 -9.47
CA ALA A 14 -11.93 -38.92 -8.93
C ALA A 14 -11.46 -38.39 -7.57
N THR A 15 -10.71 -39.20 -6.81
CA THR A 15 -10.18 -38.80 -5.48
C THR A 15 -8.82 -38.09 -5.57
N LEU A 16 -8.03 -38.30 -6.63
CA LEU A 16 -6.74 -37.63 -6.79
C LEU A 16 -6.86 -36.16 -7.26
N THR A 17 -7.95 -35.80 -7.94
CA THR A 17 -8.14 -34.44 -8.50
C THR A 17 -8.61 -33.42 -7.46
N VAL A 18 -9.19 -33.85 -6.35
CA VAL A 18 -9.68 -32.96 -5.27
C VAL A 18 -8.57 -32.59 -4.26
N LEU A 19 -7.50 -33.38 -4.20
CA LEU A 19 -6.41 -33.18 -3.21
C LEU A 19 -5.40 -32.10 -3.61
N THR A 20 -5.36 -31.68 -4.87
CA THR A 20 -4.47 -30.60 -5.37
C THR A 20 -4.95 -29.20 -4.99
N CYS A 21 -6.21 -29.03 -4.56
CA CYS A 21 -6.71 -27.75 -4.06
C CYS A 21 -6.34 -27.45 -2.61
N LEU A 22 -5.91 -28.46 -1.82
CA LEU A 22 -5.49 -28.28 -0.43
C LEU A 22 -3.97 -28.12 -0.26
N PHE A 23 -3.21 -28.44 -1.31
CA PHE A 23 -1.77 -28.24 -1.42
C PHE A 23 -1.45 -27.51 -2.72
N GLY A 24 -2.10 -26.38 -2.96
CA GLY A 24 -1.57 -25.42 -3.93
C GLY A 24 -0.10 -25.16 -3.58
N PRO A 25 0.81 -24.99 -4.56
CA PRO A 25 2.18 -24.66 -4.24
C PRO A 25 2.11 -23.48 -3.28
N TRP A 26 2.61 -23.69 -2.06
CA TRP A 26 2.90 -22.63 -1.11
C TRP A 26 3.95 -21.80 -1.82
N VAL A 27 3.50 -20.91 -2.71
CA VAL A 27 4.31 -19.84 -3.21
C VAL A 27 4.45 -18.96 -1.98
N PRO A 28 5.63 -18.93 -1.32
CA PRO A 28 5.83 -17.89 -0.33
C PRO A 28 5.60 -16.59 -1.08
N ILE A 29 4.55 -15.87 -0.72
CA ILE A 29 4.42 -14.47 -1.10
C ILE A 29 5.70 -13.87 -0.58
N ALA A 30 6.64 -13.57 -1.49
CA ALA A 30 7.84 -12.85 -1.16
C ALA A 30 7.37 -11.45 -0.74
N HIS A 31 6.95 -11.33 0.52
CA HIS A 31 6.79 -10.05 1.15
C HIS A 31 8.17 -9.42 1.07
N THR A 32 8.30 -8.38 0.27
CA THR A 32 9.49 -7.52 0.25
C THR A 32 9.56 -6.78 1.58
N SER A 33 9.85 -7.49 2.67
CA SER A 33 10.41 -6.96 3.89
C SER A 33 11.87 -6.60 3.60
N GLY A 34 12.04 -5.54 2.81
CA GLY A 34 13.33 -5.04 2.34
C GLY A 34 13.48 -3.52 2.53
N PRO A 35 14.66 -2.96 2.22
CA PRO A 35 14.97 -1.53 2.33
C PRO A 35 13.93 -0.60 1.68
N ASP A 36 13.15 -1.09 0.72
CA ASP A 36 12.05 -0.36 0.08
C ASP A 36 10.92 0.01 1.03
N ARG A 37 10.52 -0.86 1.97
CA ARG A 37 9.48 -0.55 2.97
C ARG A 37 9.93 0.53 3.94
N ALA A 38 11.20 0.50 4.33
CA ALA A 38 11.79 1.52 5.19
C ALA A 38 11.86 2.88 4.47
N ARG A 39 12.27 2.88 3.19
CA ARG A 39 12.30 4.08 2.34
C ARG A 39 10.93 4.69 2.14
N VAL A 40 9.92 3.86 1.86
CA VAL A 40 8.53 4.30 1.75
C VAL A 40 8.04 4.88 3.07
N THR A 41 8.32 4.22 4.19
CA THR A 41 7.95 4.73 5.52
C THR A 41 8.62 6.07 5.84
N ALA A 42 9.87 6.26 5.41
CA ALA A 42 10.57 7.53 5.55
C ALA A 42 9.86 8.67 4.81
N LEU A 43 9.35 8.43 3.59
CA LEU A 43 8.57 9.44 2.85
C LEU A 43 7.34 9.92 3.63
N TYR A 44 6.62 9.01 4.29
CA TYR A 44 5.45 9.38 5.09
C TYR A 44 5.84 10.23 6.31
N ARG A 45 6.92 9.86 7.01
CA ARG A 45 7.44 10.61 8.16
C ARG A 45 7.92 12.00 7.73
N GLU A 46 8.72 12.09 6.68
CA GLU A 46 9.20 13.35 6.11
C GLU A 46 8.05 14.28 5.73
N ALA A 47 7.00 13.75 5.09
CA ALA A 47 5.82 14.53 4.74
C ALA A 47 5.15 15.12 5.99
N GLY A 48 4.97 14.33 7.05
CA GLY A 48 4.42 14.81 8.32
C GLY A 48 5.26 15.90 8.98
N ASP A 49 6.59 15.78 8.93
CA ASP A 49 7.52 16.77 9.48
C ASP A 49 7.47 18.09 8.70
N LEU A 50 7.45 18.01 7.37
CA LEU A 50 7.29 19.15 6.48
C LEU A 50 5.98 19.88 6.75
N PHE A 51 4.87 19.15 6.89
CA PHE A 51 3.56 19.74 7.19
C PHE A 51 3.55 20.48 8.53
N ARG A 52 4.10 19.85 9.59
CA ARG A 52 4.21 20.50 10.90
C ARG A 52 5.08 21.75 10.86
N LYS A 53 6.18 21.73 10.12
CA LYS A 53 7.05 22.90 9.93
C LYS A 53 6.32 24.01 9.16
N ALA A 54 5.62 23.66 8.08
CA ALA A 54 4.82 24.61 7.30
C ALA A 54 3.73 25.27 8.15
N ASN A 55 3.03 24.51 9.00
CA ASN A 55 2.03 25.06 9.92
C ASN A 55 2.62 26.12 10.86
N ARG A 56 3.80 25.86 11.43
CA ARG A 56 4.48 26.82 12.31
C ARG A 56 4.85 28.13 11.60
N LEU A 57 5.18 28.05 10.31
CA LEU A 57 5.56 29.21 9.51
C LEU A 57 4.38 29.92 8.85
N SER A 58 3.22 29.28 8.75
CA SER A 58 2.09 29.80 7.96
C SER A 58 1.56 31.17 8.40
N GLY A 59 1.78 31.58 9.65
CA GLY A 59 1.40 32.90 10.16
C GLY A 59 2.50 33.96 10.07
N THR A 60 3.76 33.57 9.86
CA THR A 60 4.91 34.47 9.91
C THR A 60 5.67 34.58 8.59
N ASP A 61 5.75 33.48 7.84
CA ASP A 61 6.38 33.38 6.53
C ASP A 61 5.51 32.48 5.62
N PRO A 62 4.45 33.04 5.02
CA PRO A 62 3.50 32.28 4.21
C PRO A 62 4.13 31.70 2.94
N ASP A 63 5.14 32.36 2.36
CA ASP A 63 5.82 31.89 1.15
C ASP A 63 6.68 30.66 1.46
N GLN A 64 7.44 30.70 2.56
CA GLN A 64 8.20 29.54 3.00
C GLN A 64 7.27 28.40 3.46
N ALA A 65 6.14 28.72 4.10
CA ALA A 65 5.12 27.72 4.43
C ALA A 65 4.57 27.04 3.18
N ALA A 66 4.22 27.81 2.14
CA ALA A 66 3.76 27.28 0.86
C ALA A 66 4.81 26.38 0.21
N ALA A 67 6.09 26.77 0.21
CA ALA A 67 7.18 25.94 -0.30
C ALA A 67 7.31 24.60 0.45
N LEU A 68 7.11 24.60 1.78
CA LEU A 68 7.13 23.38 2.59
C LEU A 68 5.88 22.51 2.37
N TYR A 69 4.70 23.11 2.20
CA TYR A 69 3.50 22.36 1.83
C TYR A 69 3.66 21.69 0.46
N ARG A 70 4.24 22.36 -0.55
CA ARG A 70 4.56 21.72 -1.85
C ARG A 70 5.49 20.53 -1.69
N LYS A 71 6.54 20.65 -0.88
CA LYS A 71 7.44 19.52 -0.57
C LYS A 71 6.70 18.38 0.14
N CYS A 72 5.78 18.70 1.05
CA CYS A 72 4.93 17.73 1.73
C CYS A 72 4.07 16.94 0.74
N ALA A 73 3.38 17.63 -0.19
CA ALA A 73 2.57 17.00 -1.24
C ALA A 73 3.41 16.01 -2.06
N LEU A 74 4.57 16.45 -2.56
CA LEU A 74 5.49 15.60 -3.33
C LEU A 74 5.90 14.32 -2.59
N ARG A 75 6.07 14.38 -1.27
CA ARG A 75 6.42 13.20 -0.45
C ARG A 75 5.25 12.24 -0.31
N TYR A 76 4.05 12.74 -0.03
CA TYR A 76 2.85 11.90 0.03
C TYR A 76 2.47 11.31 -1.33
N GLU A 77 2.57 12.05 -2.41
CA GLU A 77 2.35 11.53 -3.75
C GLU A 77 3.37 10.44 -4.12
N ARG A 78 4.65 10.65 -3.78
CA ARG A 78 5.68 9.64 -4.00
C ARG A 78 5.41 8.40 -3.16
N PHE A 79 4.95 8.56 -1.93
CA PHE A 79 4.49 7.44 -1.10
C PHE A 79 3.34 6.69 -1.77
N LEU A 80 2.33 7.40 -2.31
CA LEU A 80 1.21 6.77 -3.02
C LEU A 80 1.66 5.96 -4.25
N ARG A 81 2.63 6.49 -5.01
CA ARG A 81 3.17 5.80 -6.19
C ARG A 81 4.07 4.62 -5.85
N GLN A 82 4.90 4.73 -4.81
CA GLN A 82 5.96 3.74 -4.52
C GLN A 82 5.60 2.76 -3.39
N GLY A 83 4.71 3.14 -2.50
CA GLY A 83 4.45 2.40 -1.27
C GLY A 83 3.44 1.27 -1.40
N GLY A 84 2.63 1.24 -2.46
CA GLY A 84 1.54 0.28 -2.62
C GLY A 84 0.44 0.38 -1.54
N ILE A 85 0.58 1.31 -0.59
CA ILE A 85 -0.33 1.52 0.53
C ILE A 85 -1.20 2.73 0.21
N ARG A 86 -2.50 2.48 0.06
CA ARG A 86 -3.52 3.50 -0.17
C ARG A 86 -4.52 3.39 0.97
N ASN A 87 -4.66 4.44 1.77
CA ASN A 87 -5.65 4.47 2.85
C ASN A 87 -6.27 5.86 2.99
N GLY A 88 -7.45 5.93 3.60
CA GLY A 88 -8.19 7.19 3.76
C GLY A 88 -7.41 8.25 4.52
N LYS A 89 -6.62 7.87 5.53
CA LYS A 89 -5.79 8.81 6.30
C LYS A 89 -4.74 9.51 5.44
N LEU A 90 -4.12 8.79 4.51
CA LEU A 90 -3.14 9.35 3.59
C LEU A 90 -3.79 10.34 2.62
N TYR A 91 -4.94 9.99 2.06
CA TYR A 91 -5.69 10.90 1.19
C TYR A 91 -6.18 12.14 1.94
N TYR A 92 -6.65 11.97 3.17
CA TYR A 92 -7.04 13.08 4.04
C TYR A 92 -5.85 14.01 4.32
N ASN A 93 -4.68 13.45 4.66
CA ASN A 93 -3.47 14.23 4.89
C ASN A 93 -3.03 15.00 3.64
N LEU A 94 -3.04 14.34 2.47
CA LEU A 94 -2.70 14.97 1.20
C LEU A 94 -3.72 16.07 0.82
N GLY A 95 -5.01 15.81 1.01
CA GLY A 95 -6.07 16.81 0.82
C GLY A 95 -5.88 18.03 1.71
N ASN A 96 -5.52 17.84 2.98
CA ASN A 96 -5.19 18.94 3.88
C ASN A 96 -3.99 19.76 3.39
N VAL A 97 -2.99 19.13 2.77
CA VAL A 97 -1.86 19.86 2.17
C VAL A 97 -2.34 20.76 1.04
N TYR A 98 -3.13 20.22 0.11
CA TYR A 98 -3.67 20.98 -1.02
C TYR A 98 -4.64 22.09 -0.56
N PHE A 99 -5.45 21.83 0.46
CA PHE A 99 -6.27 22.84 1.10
C PHE A 99 -5.43 24.02 1.62
N ARG A 100 -4.30 23.74 2.28
CA ARG A 100 -3.39 24.79 2.77
C ARG A 100 -2.67 25.53 1.63
N LEU A 101 -2.45 24.86 0.49
CA LEU A 101 -1.94 25.47 -0.73
C LEU A 101 -3.00 26.27 -1.50
N LYS A 102 -4.28 26.16 -1.14
CA LYS A 102 -5.42 26.71 -1.89
C LYS A 102 -5.49 26.15 -3.32
N ASP A 103 -5.12 24.89 -3.48
CA ASP A 103 -5.05 24.18 -4.77
C ASP A 103 -5.96 22.95 -4.73
N ILE A 104 -7.27 23.19 -4.65
CA ILE A 104 -8.30 22.15 -4.45
C ILE A 104 -9.08 21.79 -5.72
N GLY A 105 -8.65 22.31 -6.88
CA GLY A 105 -9.38 22.22 -8.15
C GLY A 105 -9.93 23.57 -8.60
#